data_AF-A0A376ZXV0-F1
#
_entry.id   AF-A0A376ZXV0-F1
#
_cell.length_a   1.000
_cell.length_b   1.000
_cell.length_c   1.000
_cell.angle_alpha   90.00
_cell.angle_beta   90.00
_cell.angle_gamma   90.00
#
_symmetry.space_group_name_H-M   'P 1'
#
loop_
_entity.id
_entity.type
_entity.pdbx_description
1 polymer ?
#
loop_
_entity_poly.entity_id
_entity_poly.type
_entity_poly.pdbx_seq_one_letter_code
_entity_poly.pdbx_strand_id
1 'polypeptide(L)'
;MSRDYVAGVNFLLSNQQDKAVDLFLDMLKEDTGTVEAHLTLGNLFRSRGEVDRAIRIHQTLMESASLTYEQRLLAIQQLGRDYMAAGLYDRAEDMFNQLTDETDFRIGALQQLLQIYQATSEWQKAIDVAERLVKLGKDKQRVEIAHFYCELALQHMASDDLDRAMTLLKKGAAADKNSARVSIMMGRVFMAKGEYAKAVESLQRVISQDRELVSETLEMLQTCYQQLGKLPNGQNSCNARWKRTPVPMLN
;
A
#
# COMPACT_ATOMS: atom_id res chain seq x y z
N MET A 1 -24.68 -4.43 29.58
CA MET A 1 -25.15 -4.11 28.21
C MET A 1 -26.65 -3.87 28.26
N SER A 2 -27.17 -2.86 27.54
CA SER A 2 -28.60 -2.55 27.50
C SER A 2 -29.40 -3.64 26.76
N ARG A 3 -30.64 -3.89 27.19
CA ARG A 3 -31.57 -4.83 26.54
C ARG A 3 -31.88 -4.40 25.10
N ASP A 4 -31.99 -3.10 24.86
CA ASP A 4 -32.33 -2.53 23.55
C ASP A 4 -31.16 -2.64 22.57
N TYR A 5 -29.92 -2.49 23.06
CA TYR A 5 -28.74 -2.75 22.24
C TYR A 5 -28.72 -4.19 21.71
N VAL A 6 -28.99 -5.17 22.58
CA VAL A 6 -29.06 -6.58 22.19
C VAL A 6 -30.17 -6.83 21.17
N ALA A 7 -31.33 -6.19 21.35
CA ALA A 7 -32.41 -6.27 20.36
C ALA A 7 -32.00 -5.67 19.00
N GLY A 8 -31.29 -4.54 18.99
CA GLY A 8 -30.76 -3.92 17.77
C GLY A 8 -29.77 -4.82 17.04
N VAL A 9 -28.84 -5.44 17.77
CA VAL A 9 -27.91 -6.42 17.19
C VAL A 9 -28.66 -7.65 16.64
N ASN A 10 -29.70 -8.14 17.31
CA ASN A 10 -30.52 -9.25 16.81
C ASN A 10 -31.23 -8.91 15.50
N PHE A 11 -31.68 -7.66 15.33
CA PHE A 11 -32.22 -7.21 14.04
C PHE A 11 -31.15 -7.25 12.95
N LEU A 12 -29.92 -6.82 13.22
CA LEU A 12 -28.81 -6.94 12.26
C LEU A 12 -28.51 -8.39 11.87
N LEU A 13 -28.46 -9.30 12.86
CA LEU A 13 -28.24 -10.74 12.62
C LEU A 13 -29.37 -11.37 11.81
N SER A 14 -30.59 -10.81 11.88
CA SER A 14 -31.76 -11.26 11.13
C SER A 14 -31.94 -10.53 9.79
N ASN A 15 -30.93 -9.77 9.34
CA ASN A 15 -30.96 -8.93 8.14
C ASN A 15 -32.09 -7.87 8.12
N GLN A 16 -32.60 -7.49 9.29
CA GLN A 16 -33.62 -6.45 9.46
C GLN A 16 -32.94 -5.10 9.77
N GLN A 17 -32.06 -4.66 8.86
CA GLN A 17 -31.18 -3.53 9.12
C GLN A 17 -31.92 -2.22 9.39
N ASP A 18 -33.05 -1.95 8.71
CA ASP A 18 -33.79 -0.69 8.93
C ASP A 18 -34.40 -0.61 10.32
N LYS A 19 -34.93 -1.74 10.84
CA LYS A 19 -35.40 -1.81 12.23
C LYS A 19 -34.26 -1.64 13.23
N ALA A 20 -33.07 -2.13 12.91
CA ALA A 20 -31.89 -1.91 13.73
C ALA A 20 -31.50 -0.43 13.74
N VAL A 21 -31.53 0.24 12.58
CA VAL A 21 -31.28 1.69 12.46
C VAL A 21 -32.26 2.48 13.31
N ASP A 22 -33.56 2.22 13.19
CA ASP A 22 -34.60 2.92 13.94
C ASP A 22 -34.39 2.75 15.44
N LEU A 23 -34.17 1.51 15.90
CA LEU A 23 -33.94 1.24 17.32
C LEU A 23 -32.67 1.91 17.86
N PHE A 24 -31.55 1.86 17.12
CA PHE A 24 -30.34 2.53 17.55
C PHE A 24 -30.49 4.06 17.56
N LEU A 25 -31.19 4.64 16.59
CA LEU A 25 -31.49 6.08 16.58
C LEU A 25 -32.33 6.49 17.80
N ASP A 26 -33.31 5.68 18.19
CA ASP A 26 -34.13 5.96 19.37
C ASP A 26 -33.30 5.86 20.65
N MET A 27 -32.41 4.87 20.76
CA MET A 27 -31.45 4.81 21.87
C MET A 27 -30.59 6.08 21.95
N LEU A 28 -30.13 6.62 20.82
CA LEU A 28 -29.34 7.86 20.82
C LEU A 28 -30.16 9.09 21.27
N LYS A 29 -31.45 9.17 20.91
CA LYS A 29 -32.32 10.30 21.31
C LYS A 29 -32.63 10.31 22.80
N GLU A 30 -32.79 9.14 23.41
CA GLU A 30 -33.16 9.02 24.82
C GLU A 30 -31.97 9.22 25.78
N ASP A 31 -30.77 9.53 25.26
CA ASP A 31 -29.50 9.60 25.99
C ASP A 31 -29.20 8.32 26.82
N THR A 32 -29.92 7.24 26.50
CA THR A 32 -29.60 5.86 26.88
C THR A 32 -28.58 5.25 25.91
N GLY A 33 -28.24 6.00 24.86
CA GLY A 33 -27.36 5.66 23.75
C GLY A 33 -25.95 5.37 24.22
N THR A 34 -25.61 4.09 24.24
CA THR A 34 -24.28 3.66 24.63
C THR A 34 -23.27 3.95 23.51
N VAL A 35 -21.98 3.95 23.86
CA VAL A 35 -20.88 4.06 22.89
C VAL A 35 -21.03 3.03 21.78
N GLU A 36 -21.46 1.82 22.12
CA GLU A 36 -21.66 0.72 21.17
C GLU A 36 -22.79 1.00 20.16
N ALA A 37 -23.85 1.70 20.56
CA ALA A 37 -24.93 2.08 19.64
C ALA A 37 -24.43 3.08 18.59
N HIS A 38 -23.66 4.09 18.99
CA HIS A 38 -23.02 5.04 18.08
C HIS A 38 -22.08 4.33 17.10
N LEU A 39 -21.18 3.48 17.61
CA LEU A 39 -20.22 2.74 16.78
C LEU A 39 -20.94 1.83 15.78
N THR A 40 -21.98 1.12 16.21
CA THR A 40 -22.74 0.21 15.35
C THR A 40 -23.49 0.98 14.27
N LEU A 41 -24.16 2.06 14.63
CA LEU A 41 -24.95 2.86 13.70
C LEU A 41 -24.08 3.59 12.67
N GLY A 42 -22.96 4.19 13.11
CA GLY A 42 -22.01 4.83 12.20
C GLY A 42 -21.41 3.83 11.20
N ASN A 43 -21.02 2.64 11.67
CA ASN A 43 -20.54 1.56 10.80
C ASN A 43 -21.59 1.12 9.77
N LEU A 44 -22.86 1.04 10.18
CA LEU A 44 -23.95 0.67 9.30
C LEU A 44 -24.18 1.72 8.22
N PHE A 45 -24.22 3.01 8.57
CA PHE A 45 -24.32 4.09 7.58
C PHE A 45 -23.16 4.08 6.59
N ARG A 46 -21.91 3.91 7.08
CA ARG A 46 -20.74 3.79 6.20
C ARG A 46 -20.88 2.62 5.22
N SER A 47 -21.35 1.46 5.69
CA SER A 47 -21.53 0.27 4.83
C SER A 47 -22.60 0.44 3.75
N ARG A 48 -23.57 1.34 3.97
CA ARG A 48 -24.62 1.71 3.01
C ARG A 48 -24.20 2.80 2.02
N GLY A 49 -22.97 3.33 2.16
CA GLY A 49 -22.51 4.50 1.41
C GLY A 49 -23.07 5.82 1.92
N GLU A 50 -23.79 5.83 3.05
CA GLU A 50 -24.28 7.04 3.71
C GLU A 50 -23.18 7.68 4.57
N VAL A 51 -22.03 7.95 3.95
CA VAL A 51 -20.78 8.30 4.65
C VAL A 51 -20.91 9.59 5.47
N ASP A 52 -21.62 10.60 4.98
CA ASP A 52 -21.85 11.84 5.73
C ASP A 52 -22.58 11.62 7.06
N ARG A 53 -23.53 10.66 7.09
CA ARG A 53 -24.24 10.30 8.32
C ARG A 53 -23.31 9.56 9.27
N ALA A 54 -22.48 8.66 8.77
CA ALA A 54 -21.48 7.96 9.57
C ALA A 54 -20.52 8.93 10.27
N ILE A 55 -19.97 9.89 9.50
CA ILE A 55 -19.08 10.94 10.02
C ILE A 55 -19.76 11.71 11.16
N ARG A 56 -21.00 12.18 10.96
CA ARG A 56 -21.73 12.93 12.01
C ARG A 56 -21.94 12.11 13.28
N ILE A 57 -22.30 10.83 13.16
CA ILE A 57 -22.51 9.95 14.31
C ILE A 57 -21.21 9.78 15.10
N HIS A 58 -20.08 9.49 14.44
CA HIS A 58 -18.81 9.31 15.13
C HIS A 58 -18.18 10.62 15.63
N GLN A 59 -18.42 11.76 14.97
CA GLN A 59 -18.05 13.08 15.50
C GLN A 59 -18.81 13.41 16.78
N THR A 60 -20.13 13.18 16.79
CA THR A 60 -20.97 13.38 17.98
C THR A 60 -20.48 12.51 19.14
N LEU A 61 -20.12 11.25 18.86
CA LEU A 61 -19.53 10.35 19.86
C LEU A 61 -18.23 10.93 20.43
N MET A 62 -17.35 11.49 19.59
CA MET A 62 -16.06 12.05 20.00
C MET A 62 -16.17 13.30 20.90
N GLU A 63 -17.27 14.04 20.78
CA GLU A 63 -17.59 15.20 21.63
C GLU A 63 -18.06 14.80 23.03
N SER A 64 -18.40 13.52 23.25
CA SER A 64 -18.82 13.03 24.57
C SER A 64 -17.67 13.11 25.59
N ALA A 65 -17.95 13.77 26.72
CA ALA A 65 -17.00 13.94 27.82
C ALA A 65 -16.78 12.63 28.63
N SER A 66 -17.64 11.63 28.46
CA SER A 66 -17.63 10.40 29.28
C SER A 66 -16.94 9.20 28.62
N LEU A 67 -16.27 9.39 27.47
CA LEU A 67 -15.52 8.29 26.84
C LEU A 67 -14.34 7.86 27.70
N THR A 68 -14.24 6.55 27.92
CA THR A 68 -12.98 5.98 28.40
C THR A 68 -11.88 6.19 27.35
N TYR A 69 -10.62 6.03 27.77
CA TYR A 69 -9.49 6.14 26.86
C TYR A 69 -9.62 5.19 25.66
N GLU A 70 -9.91 3.92 25.91
CA GLU A 70 -10.08 2.90 24.87
C GLU A 70 -11.25 3.20 23.94
N GLN A 71 -12.39 3.68 24.47
CA GLN A 71 -13.54 4.08 23.66
C GLN A 71 -13.21 5.28 22.75
N ARG A 72 -12.39 6.23 23.24
CA ARG A 72 -11.89 7.34 22.42
C ARG A 72 -11.02 6.83 21.27
N LEU A 73 -10.12 5.88 21.51
CA LEU A 73 -9.30 5.28 20.44
C LEU A 73 -10.16 4.55 19.40
N LEU A 74 -11.19 3.82 19.82
CA LEU A 74 -12.16 3.19 18.92
C LEU A 74 -12.91 4.22 18.06
N ALA A 75 -13.35 5.32 18.67
CA ALA A 75 -14.04 6.39 17.95
C ALA A 75 -13.12 7.10 16.94
N ILE A 76 -11.86 7.37 17.30
CA ILE A 76 -10.83 7.89 16.37
C ILE A 76 -10.64 6.93 15.19
N GLN A 77 -10.54 5.62 15.46
CA GLN A 77 -10.40 4.62 14.40
C GLN A 77 -11.60 4.60 13.46
N GLN A 78 -12.83 4.65 13.98
CA GLN A 78 -14.02 4.66 13.13
C GLN A 78 -14.13 5.95 12.31
N LEU A 79 -13.84 7.10 12.90
CA LEU A 79 -13.87 8.38 12.19
C LEU A 79 -12.81 8.43 11.08
N GLY A 80 -11.61 7.89 11.31
CA GLY A 80 -10.60 7.71 10.27
C GLY A 80 -11.09 6.84 9.10
N ARG A 81 -11.83 5.76 9.39
CA ARG A 81 -12.44 4.91 8.36
C ARG A 81 -13.57 5.60 7.61
N ASP A 82 -14.34 6.45 8.26
CA ASP A 82 -15.36 7.25 7.59
C ASP A 82 -14.73 8.26 6.64
N TYR A 83 -13.68 8.96 7.07
CA TYR A 83 -12.94 9.88 6.20
C TYR A 83 -12.30 9.16 5.02
N MET A 84 -11.77 7.94 5.21
CA MET A 84 -11.32 7.09 4.09
C MET A 84 -12.44 6.80 3.09
N ALA A 85 -13.62 6.42 3.58
CA ALA A 85 -14.79 6.15 2.73
C ALA A 85 -15.28 7.40 1.99
N ALA A 86 -15.06 8.59 2.56
CA ALA A 86 -15.37 9.88 1.94
C ALA A 86 -14.28 10.39 0.99
N GLY A 87 -13.13 9.73 0.91
CA GLY A 87 -11.96 10.22 0.15
C GLY A 87 -11.27 11.43 0.80
N LEU A 88 -11.56 11.73 2.07
CA LEU A 88 -10.98 12.83 2.83
C LEU A 88 -9.65 12.40 3.47
N TYR A 89 -8.64 12.15 2.63
CA TYR A 89 -7.39 11.51 3.05
C TYR A 89 -6.62 12.30 4.13
N ASP A 90 -6.55 13.63 4.03
CA ASP A 90 -5.84 14.45 5.04
C ASP A 90 -6.44 14.26 6.45
N ARG A 91 -7.78 14.28 6.55
CA ARG A 91 -8.48 14.07 7.82
C ARG A 91 -8.35 12.63 8.31
N ALA A 92 -8.33 11.66 7.40
CA ALA A 92 -8.10 10.27 7.75
C ALA A 92 -6.68 10.06 8.30
N GLU A 93 -5.67 10.66 7.67
CA GLU A 93 -4.26 10.64 8.11
C GLU A 93 -4.14 11.18 9.53
N ASP A 94 -4.77 12.34 9.84
CA ASP A 94 -4.78 12.93 11.18
C ASP A 94 -5.37 11.97 12.24
N MET A 95 -6.43 11.24 11.90
CA MET A 95 -7.05 10.29 12.83
C MET A 95 -6.14 9.07 13.05
N PHE A 96 -5.59 8.50 11.98
CA PHE A 96 -4.75 7.30 12.12
C PHE A 96 -3.39 7.59 12.75
N ASN A 97 -2.82 8.78 12.55
CA ASN A 97 -1.56 9.18 13.19
C ASN A 97 -1.65 9.13 14.73
N GLN A 98 -2.78 9.54 15.30
CA GLN A 98 -3.05 9.47 16.75
C GLN A 98 -3.04 8.04 17.30
N LEU A 99 -3.24 7.03 16.45
CA LEU A 99 -3.32 5.63 16.86
C LEU A 99 -2.00 4.87 16.68
N THR A 100 -0.97 5.48 16.07
CA THR A 100 0.25 4.74 15.71
C THR A 100 1.12 4.36 16.91
N ASP A 101 0.92 5.00 18.06
CA ASP A 101 1.64 4.67 19.30
C ASP A 101 0.82 3.78 20.24
N GLU A 102 -0.42 3.45 19.89
CA GLU A 102 -1.32 2.62 20.70
C GLU A 102 -1.16 1.14 20.35
N THR A 103 -0.74 0.30 21.31
CA THR A 103 -0.37 -1.10 21.06
C THR A 103 -1.43 -1.88 20.27
N ASP A 104 -2.69 -1.77 20.67
CA ASP A 104 -3.80 -2.55 20.08
C ASP A 104 -4.28 -1.99 18.73
N PHE A 105 -3.96 -0.73 18.43
CA PHE A 105 -4.41 -0.03 17.21
C PHE A 105 -3.30 0.19 16.19
N ARG A 106 -2.04 0.15 16.62
CA ARG A 106 -0.84 0.54 15.86
C ARG A 106 -0.75 -0.13 14.50
N ILE A 107 -0.90 -1.46 14.43
CA ILE A 107 -0.80 -2.19 13.16
C ILE A 107 -1.92 -1.77 12.21
N GLY A 108 -3.17 -1.68 12.69
CA GLY A 108 -4.30 -1.28 11.88
C GLY A 108 -4.17 0.16 11.37
N ALA A 109 -3.73 1.08 12.22
CA ALA A 109 -3.48 2.47 11.87
C ALA A 109 -2.40 2.61 10.80
N LEU A 110 -1.26 1.92 10.97
CA LEU A 110 -0.18 1.91 9.98
C LEU A 110 -0.64 1.32 8.63
N GLN A 111 -1.49 0.29 8.63
CA GLN A 111 -2.06 -0.24 7.39
C GLN A 111 -2.95 0.77 6.66
N GLN A 112 -3.76 1.54 7.41
CA GLN A 112 -4.60 2.58 6.82
C GLN A 112 -3.76 3.75 6.29
N LEU A 113 -2.74 4.20 7.04
CA LEU A 113 -1.79 5.22 6.57
C LEU A 113 -1.04 4.78 5.31
N LEU A 114 -0.63 3.51 5.24
CA LEU A 114 -0.01 2.96 4.04
C LEU A 114 -0.94 3.06 2.83
N GLN A 115 -2.23 2.72 3.01
CA GLN A 115 -3.23 2.85 1.95
C GLN A 115 -3.42 4.31 1.51
N ILE A 116 -3.44 5.25 2.46
CA ILE A 116 -3.52 6.69 2.18
C ILE A 116 -2.34 7.13 1.31
N TYR A 117 -1.11 6.86 1.75
CA TYR A 117 0.08 7.31 1.03
C TYR A 117 0.27 6.65 -0.33
N GLN A 118 -0.24 5.44 -0.53
CA GLN A 118 -0.33 4.83 -1.86
C GLN A 118 -1.33 5.59 -2.75
N ALA A 119 -2.52 5.91 -2.23
CA ALA A 119 -3.56 6.63 -2.98
C ALA A 119 -3.14 8.07 -3.33
N THR A 120 -2.39 8.75 -2.44
CA THR A 120 -1.88 10.11 -2.67
C THR A 120 -0.52 10.14 -3.37
N SER A 121 0.06 8.98 -3.71
CA SER A 121 1.40 8.85 -4.30
C SER A 121 2.54 9.45 -3.47
N GLU A 122 2.37 9.52 -2.15
CA GLU A 122 3.38 9.97 -1.18
C GLU A 122 4.36 8.83 -0.85
N TRP A 123 5.13 8.40 -1.86
CA TRP A 123 5.93 7.17 -1.80
C TRP A 123 6.93 7.12 -0.65
N GLN A 124 7.54 8.26 -0.26
CA GLN A 124 8.47 8.29 0.86
C GLN A 124 7.77 7.99 2.19
N LYS A 125 6.61 8.61 2.45
CA LYS A 125 5.81 8.32 3.65
C LYS A 125 5.30 6.87 3.64
N ALA A 126 4.92 6.35 2.46
CA ALA A 126 4.52 4.95 2.30
C ALA A 126 5.66 3.98 2.68
N ILE A 127 6.90 4.28 2.27
CA ILE A 127 8.09 3.51 2.66
C ILE A 127 8.28 3.54 4.17
N ASP A 128 8.24 4.73 4.78
CA ASP A 128 8.49 4.88 6.22
C ASP A 128 7.46 4.08 7.05
N VAL A 129 6.19 4.11 6.66
CA VAL A 129 5.12 3.33 7.31
C VAL A 129 5.28 1.83 7.05
N ALA A 130 5.59 1.42 5.82
CA ALA A 130 5.81 0.01 5.49
C ALA A 130 7.01 -0.56 6.25
N GLU A 131 8.09 0.21 6.44
CA GLU A 131 9.24 -0.20 7.24
C GLU A 131 8.87 -0.37 8.73
N ARG A 132 8.01 0.49 9.28
CA ARG A 132 7.45 0.30 10.64
C ARG A 132 6.65 -1.00 10.73
N LEU A 133 5.82 -1.31 9.73
CA LEU A 133 5.06 -2.57 9.66
C LEU A 133 5.98 -3.80 9.59
N VAL A 134 7.06 -3.74 8.80
CA VAL A 134 8.06 -4.80 8.72
C VAL A 134 8.72 -5.04 10.08
N LYS A 135 9.08 -3.98 10.81
CA LYS A 135 9.64 -4.09 12.18
C LYS A 135 8.67 -4.73 13.17
N LEU A 136 7.36 -4.66 12.91
CA LEU A 136 6.29 -5.33 13.67
C LEU A 136 5.98 -6.74 13.15
N GLY A 137 6.85 -7.34 12.34
CA GLY A 137 6.70 -8.71 11.83
C GLY A 137 5.82 -8.84 10.59
N LYS A 138 5.46 -7.74 9.92
CA LYS A 138 4.74 -7.77 8.64
C LYS A 138 5.75 -7.78 7.48
N ASP A 139 6.48 -8.89 7.33
CA ASP A 139 7.56 -8.98 6.34
C ASP A 139 7.09 -8.92 4.88
N LYS A 140 5.80 -9.18 4.61
CA LYS A 140 5.24 -9.10 3.25
C LYS A 140 5.33 -7.69 2.66
N GLN A 141 5.35 -6.65 3.50
CA GLN A 141 5.49 -5.24 3.11
C GLN A 141 6.83 -4.94 2.43
N ARG A 142 7.84 -5.80 2.55
CA ARG A 142 9.12 -5.65 1.84
C ARG A 142 8.95 -5.59 0.32
N VAL A 143 7.99 -6.33 -0.21
CA VAL A 143 7.64 -6.32 -1.65
C VAL A 143 7.10 -4.95 -2.05
N GLU A 144 6.17 -4.40 -1.26
CA GLU A 144 5.61 -3.06 -1.49
C GLU A 144 6.69 -1.96 -1.38
N ILE A 145 7.60 -2.04 -0.40
CA ILE A 145 8.73 -1.10 -0.27
C ILE A 145 9.58 -1.08 -1.55
N ALA A 146 9.87 -2.25 -2.12
CA ALA A 146 10.62 -2.33 -3.38
C ALA A 146 9.88 -1.61 -4.52
N HIS A 147 8.55 -1.76 -4.59
CA HIS A 147 7.73 -1.06 -5.58
C HIS A 147 7.66 0.46 -5.34
N PHE A 148 7.62 0.94 -4.10
CA PHE A 148 7.64 2.39 -3.84
C PHE A 148 9.00 3.02 -4.20
N TYR A 149 10.11 2.30 -3.99
CA TYR A 149 11.41 2.74 -4.50
C TYR A 149 11.45 2.77 -6.03
N CYS A 150 10.74 1.85 -6.71
CA CYS A 150 10.54 1.93 -8.16
C CYS A 150 9.76 3.19 -8.56
N GLU A 151 8.69 3.57 -7.84
CA GLU A 151 7.95 4.81 -8.16
C GLU A 151 8.81 6.06 -8.00
N LEU A 152 9.57 6.19 -6.91
CA LEU A 152 10.52 7.29 -6.72
C LEU A 152 11.61 7.31 -7.80
N ALA A 153 12.13 6.13 -8.17
CA ALA A 153 13.12 6.03 -9.24
C ALA A 153 12.55 6.47 -10.60
N LEU A 154 11.29 6.14 -10.91
CA LEU A 154 10.62 6.59 -12.14
C LEU A 154 10.56 8.12 -12.20
N GLN A 155 10.24 8.79 -11.08
CA GLN A 155 10.21 10.26 -11.02
C GLN A 155 11.58 10.87 -11.34
N HIS A 156 12.66 10.29 -10.79
CA HIS A 156 14.02 10.75 -11.08
C HIS A 156 14.45 10.45 -12.51
N MET A 157 14.08 9.29 -13.07
CA MET A 157 14.32 8.97 -14.47
C MET A 157 13.61 9.95 -15.42
N ALA A 158 12.40 10.40 -15.09
CA ALA A 158 11.69 11.41 -15.87
C ALA A 158 12.39 12.77 -15.87
N SER A 159 13.16 13.08 -14.82
CA SER A 159 14.03 14.26 -14.73
C SER A 159 15.47 14.04 -15.24
N ASP A 160 15.75 12.89 -15.88
CA ASP A 160 17.08 12.45 -16.35
C ASP A 160 18.15 12.31 -15.22
N ASP A 161 17.71 12.25 -13.96
CA ASP A 161 18.57 12.04 -12.80
C ASP A 161 18.80 10.52 -12.58
N LEU A 162 19.52 9.92 -13.53
CA LEU A 162 19.75 8.48 -13.58
C LEU A 162 20.61 7.96 -12.42
N ASP A 163 21.43 8.81 -11.80
CA ASP A 163 22.21 8.47 -10.61
C ASP A 163 21.33 8.30 -9.38
N ARG A 164 20.44 9.26 -9.10
CA ARG A 164 19.50 9.13 -7.98
C ARG A 164 18.52 7.98 -8.21
N ALA A 165 18.02 7.80 -9.44
CA ALA A 165 17.18 6.66 -9.78
C ALA A 165 17.87 5.32 -9.46
N MET A 166 19.15 5.16 -9.83
CA MET A 166 19.92 3.95 -9.52
C MET A 166 20.12 3.75 -8.01
N THR A 167 20.36 4.82 -7.24
CA THR A 167 20.47 4.72 -5.78
C THR A 167 19.17 4.25 -5.14
N LEU A 168 18.01 4.76 -5.60
CA LEU A 168 16.69 4.32 -5.12
C LEU A 168 16.41 2.87 -5.49
N LEU A 169 16.71 2.44 -6.73
CA LEU A 169 16.53 1.06 -7.17
C LEU A 169 17.39 0.07 -6.37
N LYS A 170 18.61 0.47 -5.98
CA LYS A 170 19.45 -0.35 -5.08
C LYS A 170 18.81 -0.52 -3.70
N LYS A 171 18.14 0.52 -3.16
CA LYS A 171 17.35 0.38 -1.92
C LYS A 171 16.16 -0.55 -2.13
N GLY A 172 15.46 -0.45 -3.27
CA GLY A 172 14.40 -1.38 -3.64
C GLY A 172 14.86 -2.84 -3.71
N ALA A 173 16.01 -3.10 -4.34
CA ALA A 173 16.61 -4.44 -4.40
C ALA A 173 17.03 -4.98 -3.03
N ALA A 174 17.43 -4.10 -2.11
CA ALA A 174 17.74 -4.46 -0.73
C ALA A 174 16.48 -4.80 0.08
N ALA A 175 15.35 -4.14 -0.20
CA ALA A 175 14.07 -4.45 0.42
C ALA A 175 13.53 -5.81 -0.08
N ASP A 176 13.52 -6.03 -1.39
CA ASP A 176 13.14 -7.31 -2.00
C ASP A 176 14.09 -7.69 -3.14
N LYS A 177 14.96 -8.67 -2.85
CA LYS A 177 15.92 -9.25 -3.80
C LYS A 177 15.24 -10.01 -4.95
N ASN A 178 13.98 -10.40 -4.80
CA ASN A 178 13.24 -11.14 -5.81
C ASN A 178 12.36 -10.23 -6.70
N SER A 179 12.46 -8.90 -6.54
CA SER A 179 11.66 -7.98 -7.35
C SER A 179 12.16 -7.89 -8.80
N ALA A 180 11.46 -8.55 -9.72
CA ALA A 180 11.71 -8.46 -11.15
C ALA A 180 11.57 -7.03 -11.68
N ARG A 181 10.59 -6.27 -11.17
CA ARG A 181 10.38 -4.86 -11.53
C ARG A 181 11.62 -4.01 -11.25
N VAL A 182 12.26 -4.18 -10.08
CA VAL A 182 13.50 -3.47 -9.74
C VAL A 182 14.61 -3.81 -10.74
N SER A 183 14.81 -5.09 -11.05
CA SER A 183 15.80 -5.56 -12.03
C SER A 183 15.57 -4.97 -13.43
N ILE A 184 14.32 -4.93 -13.89
CA ILE A 184 13.93 -4.34 -15.18
C ILE A 184 14.29 -2.85 -15.20
N MET A 185 13.91 -2.11 -14.15
CA MET A 185 14.19 -0.69 -14.07
C MET A 185 15.70 -0.38 -13.99
N MET A 186 16.47 -1.18 -13.24
CA MET A 186 17.93 -1.04 -13.23
C MET A 186 18.52 -1.27 -14.62
N GLY A 187 18.01 -2.26 -15.36
CA GLY A 187 18.34 -2.51 -16.76
C GLY A 187 18.12 -1.28 -17.63
N ARG A 188 16.94 -0.65 -17.53
CA ARG A 188 16.61 0.58 -18.27
C ARG A 188 17.55 1.74 -17.94
N VAL A 189 17.85 1.95 -16.65
CA VAL A 189 18.80 3.01 -16.23
C VAL A 189 20.21 2.73 -16.77
N PHE A 190 20.69 1.49 -16.70
CA PHE A 190 22.00 1.15 -17.27
C PHE A 190 22.04 1.31 -18.80
N MET A 191 20.97 0.95 -19.51
CA MET A 191 20.87 1.19 -20.95
C MET A 191 20.93 2.68 -21.29
N ALA A 192 20.21 3.53 -20.55
CA ALA A 192 20.23 4.97 -20.73
C ALA A 192 21.62 5.58 -20.49
N LYS A 193 22.40 5.00 -19.57
CA LYS A 193 23.81 5.36 -19.33
C LYS A 193 24.80 4.77 -20.33
N GLY A 194 24.36 3.92 -21.27
CA GLY A 194 25.23 3.18 -22.18
C GLY A 194 26.01 2.02 -21.52
N GLU A 195 25.68 1.67 -20.27
CA GLU A 195 26.33 0.60 -19.50
C GLU A 195 25.71 -0.77 -19.81
N TYR A 196 25.70 -1.16 -21.09
CA TYR A 196 24.96 -2.32 -21.59
C TYR A 196 25.34 -3.66 -20.93
N ALA A 197 26.59 -3.83 -20.50
CA ALA A 197 27.01 -5.06 -19.78
C ALA A 197 26.28 -5.22 -18.45
N LYS A 198 26.12 -4.13 -17.68
CA LYS A 198 25.39 -4.14 -16.40
C LYS A 198 23.88 -4.22 -16.61
N ALA A 199 23.39 -3.66 -17.71
CA ALA A 199 21.99 -3.81 -18.10
C ALA A 199 21.65 -5.28 -18.33
N VAL A 200 22.48 -6.02 -19.08
CA VAL A 200 22.30 -7.47 -19.30
C VAL A 200 22.29 -8.23 -17.98
N GLU A 201 23.24 -7.96 -17.08
CA GLU A 201 23.30 -8.62 -15.77
C GLU A 201 22.00 -8.41 -14.99
N SER A 202 21.47 -7.19 -14.99
CA SER A 202 20.23 -6.85 -14.29
C SER A 202 19.01 -7.53 -14.92
N LEU A 203 18.87 -7.46 -16.25
CA LEU A 203 17.75 -8.04 -16.98
C LEU A 203 17.75 -9.58 -16.91
N GLN A 204 18.91 -10.23 -16.87
CA GLN A 204 19.01 -11.68 -16.71
C GLN A 204 18.50 -12.19 -15.36
N ARG A 205 18.53 -11.36 -14.30
CA ARG A 205 17.96 -11.74 -13.00
C ARG A 205 16.46 -12.03 -13.09
N VAL A 206 15.76 -11.35 -14.00
CA VAL A 206 14.30 -11.50 -14.19
C VAL A 206 13.94 -12.96 -14.47
N ILE A 207 14.76 -13.70 -15.22
CA ILE A 207 14.55 -15.13 -15.53
C ILE A 207 14.38 -15.98 -14.26
N SER A 208 15.10 -15.64 -13.19
CA SER A 208 15.01 -16.33 -11.89
C SER A 208 14.00 -15.72 -10.92
N GLN A 209 13.61 -14.47 -11.12
CA GLN A 209 12.74 -13.72 -10.23
C GLN A 209 11.26 -13.90 -10.61
N ASP A 210 10.95 -13.77 -11.90
CA ASP A 210 9.60 -13.88 -12.43
C ASP A 210 9.64 -14.35 -13.89
N ARG A 211 9.10 -15.54 -14.16
CA ARG A 211 9.12 -16.14 -15.50
C ARG A 211 8.15 -15.47 -16.47
N GLU A 212 7.06 -14.88 -15.98
CA GLU A 212 6.05 -14.25 -16.82
C GLU A 212 6.59 -12.94 -17.42
N LEU A 213 7.39 -12.22 -16.63
CA LEU A 213 8.03 -10.95 -17.03
C LEU A 213 9.28 -11.12 -17.91
N VAL A 214 9.73 -12.35 -18.19
CA VAL A 214 10.92 -12.57 -19.05
C VAL A 214 10.70 -11.98 -20.44
N SER A 215 9.49 -12.13 -20.98
CA SER A 215 9.11 -11.62 -22.30
C SER A 215 9.34 -10.10 -22.42
N GLU A 216 9.07 -9.34 -21.36
CA GLU A 216 9.27 -7.89 -21.30
C GLU A 216 10.75 -7.48 -21.41
N THR A 217 11.68 -8.39 -21.13
CA THR A 217 13.12 -8.09 -21.14
C THR A 217 13.80 -8.36 -22.48
N LEU A 218 13.15 -9.09 -23.39
CA LEU A 218 13.80 -9.63 -24.59
C LEU A 218 14.32 -8.55 -25.53
N GLU A 219 13.52 -7.53 -25.82
CA GLU A 219 13.94 -6.41 -26.69
C GLU A 219 15.08 -5.59 -26.07
N MET A 220 15.03 -5.37 -24.75
CA MET A 220 16.10 -4.68 -24.03
C MET A 220 17.39 -5.48 -24.05
N LEU A 221 17.32 -6.81 -23.82
CA LEU A 221 18.47 -7.71 -23.90
C LEU A 221 19.06 -7.73 -25.31
N GLN A 222 18.22 -7.86 -26.35
CA GLN A 222 18.66 -7.82 -27.74
C GLN A 222 19.41 -6.52 -28.05
N THR A 223 18.85 -5.39 -27.65
CA THR A 223 19.48 -4.06 -27.80
C THR A 223 20.84 -4.02 -27.11
N CYS A 224 20.93 -4.51 -25.87
CA CYS A 224 22.19 -4.53 -25.14
C CYS A 224 23.25 -5.38 -25.85
N TYR A 225 22.90 -6.57 -26.34
CA TYR A 225 23.85 -7.43 -27.06
C TYR A 225 24.31 -6.84 -28.39
N GLN A 226 23.42 -6.19 -29.13
CA GLN A 226 23.80 -5.48 -30.36
C GLN A 226 24.80 -4.36 -30.09
N GLN A 227 24.60 -3.58 -29.02
CA GLN A 227 25.52 -2.49 -28.66
C GLN A 227 26.87 -3.02 -28.17
N LEU A 228 26.87 -4.10 -27.37
CA LEU A 228 28.11 -4.75 -26.96
C LEU A 228 28.91 -5.33 -28.13
N GLY A 229 28.22 -5.84 -29.16
CA GLY A 229 28.85 -6.36 -30.38
C GLY A 229 29.45 -5.27 -31.30
N LYS A 230 29.01 -4.01 -31.17
CA LYS A 230 29.55 -2.87 -31.92
C LYS A 230 30.81 -2.25 -31.29
N LEU A 231 31.14 -2.60 -30.05
CA LEU A 231 32.30 -2.05 -29.35
C LEU A 231 33.61 -2.69 -29.85
N PRO A 232 34.67 -1.90 -30.17
CA PRO A 232 35.93 -2.41 -30.73
C PRO A 232 36.66 -3.44 -29.86
N ASN A 233 36.41 -3.41 -28.55
CA ASN A 233 37.01 -4.29 -27.54
C ASN A 233 36.03 -5.33 -26.99
N GLY A 234 35.10 -5.83 -27.82
CA GLY A 234 34.06 -6.78 -27.42
C GLY A 234 34.57 -7.87 -26.50
N GLN A 235 34.36 -7.72 -25.19
CA GLN A 235 34.78 -8.70 -24.20
C GLN A 235 34.01 -9.99 -24.47
N ASN A 236 34.77 -11.01 -24.90
CA ASN A 236 34.37 -12.32 -25.38
C ASN A 236 33.51 -13.18 -24.42
N SER A 237 33.02 -12.66 -23.29
CA SER A 237 32.24 -13.41 -22.31
C SER A 237 30.74 -13.50 -22.65
N CYS A 238 30.17 -12.50 -23.34
CA CYS A 238 28.72 -12.48 -23.64
C CYS A 238 28.31 -13.40 -24.81
N ASN A 239 29.17 -13.55 -25.83
CA ASN A 239 28.85 -14.31 -27.04
C ASN A 239 28.74 -15.83 -26.79
N ALA A 240 29.36 -16.34 -25.70
CA ALA A 240 29.34 -17.75 -25.34
C ALA A 240 28.03 -18.18 -24.63
N ARG A 241 27.34 -17.26 -23.94
CA ARG A 241 26.13 -17.59 -23.16
C ARG A 241 24.87 -17.58 -24.03
N TRP A 242 24.78 -16.67 -25.00
CA TRP A 242 23.63 -16.57 -25.92
C TRP A 242 23.58 -17.73 -26.92
N LYS A 243 24.73 -18.21 -27.43
CA LYS A 243 24.77 -19.43 -28.25
C LYS A 243 24.34 -20.70 -27.48
N ARG A 244 24.32 -20.67 -26.14
CA ARG A 244 23.97 -21.80 -25.27
C ARG A 244 22.59 -21.71 -24.64
N THR A 245 21.93 -20.56 -24.68
CA THR A 245 20.58 -20.38 -24.16
C THR A 245 19.65 -20.11 -25.33
N PRO A 246 18.94 -21.14 -25.85
CA PRO A 246 17.94 -20.90 -26.87
C PRO A 246 16.88 -19.95 -26.29
N VAL A 247 16.68 -18.82 -26.96
CA VAL A 247 15.44 -18.05 -26.78
C VAL A 247 14.31 -19.02 -27.11
N PRO A 248 13.38 -19.32 -26.19
CA PRO A 248 12.22 -20.10 -26.54
C PRO A 248 11.48 -19.29 -27.59
N MET A 249 11.47 -19.75 -28.84
CA MET A 249 10.50 -19.27 -29.80
C MET A 249 9.13 -19.68 -29.25
N LEU A 250 8.39 -18.71 -28.73
CA LEU A 250 6.97 -18.89 -28.44
C LEU A 250 6.27 -18.95 -29.80
N ASN A 251 5.88 -20.16 -30.20
CA ASN A 251 4.82 -20.39 -31.17
C ASN A 251 3.46 -20.11 -30.51
#